data_AF-A0A953PPI6-F1
#
_entry.id   AF-A0A953PPI6-F1
#
_cell.length_a   1.000
_cell.length_b   1.000
_cell.length_c   1.000
_cell.angle_alpha   90.00
_cell.angle_beta   90.00
_cell.angle_gamma   90.00
#
_symmetry.space_group_name_H-M   'P 1'
#
loop_
_entity.id
_entity.type
_entity.pdbx_description
1 polymer ?
#
loop_
_entity_poly.entity_id
_entity_poly.type
_entity_poly.pdbx_seq_one_letter_code
_entity_poly.pdbx_strand_id
1 'polypeptide(L)'
;MRTDIIGRGGHSRVALVVSSLALAMLGTVLARAAFWHSLAEVAPINAGDFLISYSGGFVRRGLLGELLYRLPFVTNMHRAELAIKTLSLVAYCASFALFASAVARRTRSVPMALLIALQPFLFGFPVLTGQWIKADLLLLLGFYVCLRWMRAASALRLLAINLISIAAIATHETFGLTMLPLLIAIAASKDDPARRPWTQALPRAVGAFAPSIAALLVVSAFSGDALVARGIQNAWAARGIAIRDDITPALFGLTHHNVWRMGFDIVFDNYSDKPFFFLFWGGVTVVSGVLVSLAGGLERAGAADDEASAAYDWQSARESAAVVGLTAVFFAPLFLMATDFGRWIFLWLAVAAGITFSPVRHDLIAFVGRALPGALTTALRNASERVLAAPTASRFWCVGLLACSIFCVPLPAYVMEGCCTVRYVMGFSLAARVVRLVLGH
;
A
#
# COMPACT_ATOMS: atom_id res chain seq x y z
N MET A 1 -51.65 -2.71 24.01
CA MET A 1 -50.33 -2.41 24.62
C MET A 1 -49.47 -3.67 24.57
N ARG A 2 -48.65 -3.83 23.54
CA ARG A 2 -47.60 -4.86 23.48
C ARG A 2 -46.31 -4.18 23.94
N THR A 3 -45.85 -4.53 25.13
CA THR A 3 -44.51 -4.22 25.61
C THR A 3 -43.55 -5.18 24.94
N ASP A 4 -42.87 -4.70 23.90
CA ASP A 4 -41.77 -5.43 23.27
C ASP A 4 -40.63 -5.58 24.29
N ILE A 5 -40.39 -6.83 24.64
CA ILE A 5 -39.27 -7.30 25.44
C ILE A 5 -38.02 -7.10 24.58
N ILE A 6 -37.37 -5.95 24.76
CA ILE A 6 -36.06 -5.65 24.18
C ILE A 6 -35.07 -6.71 24.70
N GLY A 7 -34.71 -7.63 23.80
CA GLY A 7 -33.87 -8.77 24.07
C GLY A 7 -32.49 -8.36 24.60
N ARG A 8 -32.23 -8.71 25.86
CA ARG A 8 -30.93 -8.58 26.55
C ARG A 8 -29.82 -9.50 26.00
N GLY A 9 -29.98 -10.07 24.81
CA GLY A 9 -29.00 -10.97 24.16
C GLY A 9 -27.81 -10.28 23.49
N GLY A 10 -27.81 -8.94 23.37
CA GLY A 10 -26.71 -8.19 22.77
C GLY A 10 -25.43 -8.15 23.61
N HIS A 11 -25.53 -8.29 24.93
CA HIS A 11 -24.39 -8.12 25.85
C HIS A 11 -23.40 -9.30 25.80
N SER A 12 -23.82 -10.51 25.45
CA SER A 12 -22.92 -11.68 25.36
C SER A 12 -22.02 -11.66 24.12
N ARG A 13 -22.50 -11.08 23.00
CA ARG A 13 -21.70 -10.87 21.79
C ARG A 13 -20.66 -9.76 21.97
N VAL A 14 -21.00 -8.72 22.74
CA VAL A 14 -20.04 -7.68 23.13
C VAL A 14 -18.96 -8.28 24.05
N ALA A 15 -19.33 -9.12 25.01
CA ALA A 15 -18.37 -9.81 25.88
C ALA A 15 -17.41 -10.72 25.08
N LEU A 16 -17.90 -11.46 24.08
CA LEU A 16 -17.06 -12.30 23.22
C LEU A 16 -16.08 -11.48 22.35
N VAL A 17 -16.51 -10.32 21.84
CA VAL A 17 -15.66 -9.37 21.11
C VAL A 17 -14.61 -8.77 22.04
N VAL A 18 -14.97 -8.44 23.28
CA VAL A 18 -14.03 -7.97 24.31
C VAL A 18 -13.00 -9.06 24.67
N SER A 19 -13.41 -10.32 24.79
CA SER A 19 -12.50 -11.45 25.03
C SER A 19 -11.56 -11.73 23.85
N SER A 20 -12.04 -11.52 22.62
CA SER A 20 -11.23 -11.63 21.41
C SER A 20 -10.22 -10.48 21.28
N LEU A 21 -10.60 -9.29 21.71
CA LEU A 21 -9.69 -8.14 21.84
C LEU A 21 -8.65 -8.35 22.94
N ALA A 22 -9.00 -9.01 24.04
CA ALA A 22 -8.06 -9.39 25.10
C ALA A 22 -7.04 -10.44 24.60
N LEU A 23 -7.46 -11.40 23.75
CA LEU A 23 -6.58 -12.37 23.09
C LEU A 23 -5.69 -11.72 22.01
N ALA A 24 -6.21 -10.75 21.25
CA ALA A 24 -5.40 -9.95 20.33
C ALA A 24 -4.39 -9.07 21.09
N MET A 25 -4.80 -8.50 22.23
CA MET A 25 -3.91 -7.79 23.15
C MET A 25 -2.81 -8.70 23.70
N LEU A 26 -3.14 -9.93 24.10
CA LEU A 26 -2.20 -10.95 24.56
C LEU A 26 -1.22 -11.38 23.44
N GLY A 27 -1.70 -11.47 22.19
CA GLY A 27 -0.85 -11.63 21.00
C GLY A 27 0.11 -10.46 20.82
N THR A 28 -0.33 -9.21 21.03
CA THR A 28 0.58 -8.05 21.09
C THR A 28 1.51 -8.05 22.30
N VAL A 29 1.18 -8.70 23.42
CA VAL A 29 2.07 -8.88 24.59
C VAL A 29 3.12 -9.96 24.33
N LEU A 30 2.81 -11.00 23.56
CA LEU A 30 3.80 -11.98 23.07
C LEU A 30 4.66 -11.38 21.94
N ALA A 31 4.08 -10.55 21.07
CA ALA A 31 4.84 -9.67 20.19
C ALA A 31 5.67 -8.66 21.01
N ARG A 32 5.23 -8.27 22.21
CA ARG A 32 5.99 -7.44 23.16
C ARG A 32 7.17 -8.18 23.77
N ALA A 33 7.12 -9.51 23.93
CA ALA A 33 8.26 -10.33 24.32
C ALA A 33 9.29 -10.43 23.18
N ALA A 34 8.83 -10.58 21.93
CA ALA A 34 9.69 -10.48 20.74
C ALA A 34 10.24 -9.05 20.52
N PHE A 35 9.46 -8.03 20.82
CA PHE A 35 9.80 -6.60 20.79
C PHE A 35 10.78 -6.21 21.89
N TRP A 36 10.64 -6.75 23.11
CA TRP A 36 11.63 -6.55 24.16
C TRP A 36 12.96 -7.23 23.85
N HIS A 37 12.92 -8.38 23.19
CA HIS A 37 14.12 -9.03 22.68
C HIS A 37 14.78 -8.19 21.56
N SER A 38 13.99 -7.57 20.66
CA SER A 38 14.52 -6.64 19.64
C SER A 38 14.92 -5.26 20.17
N LEU A 39 14.39 -4.83 21.32
CA LEU A 39 14.84 -3.66 22.08
C LEU A 39 16.14 -3.91 22.86
N ALA A 40 16.44 -5.16 23.20
CA ALA A 40 17.64 -5.55 23.93
C ALA A 40 18.82 -5.86 22.99
N GLU A 41 18.55 -6.36 21.79
CA GLU A 41 19.57 -6.66 20.76
C GLU A 41 19.65 -5.57 19.68
N VAL A 42 19.44 -4.29 20.02
CA VAL A 42 19.41 -3.19 19.05
C VAL A 42 20.77 -3.07 18.36
N ALA A 43 20.91 -3.78 17.23
CA ALA A 43 21.70 -3.31 16.12
C ALA A 43 21.34 -1.83 15.94
N PRO A 44 22.32 -0.92 15.91
CA PRO A 44 22.10 0.51 15.87
C PRO A 44 21.01 0.80 14.86
N ILE A 45 19.90 1.38 15.32
CA ILE A 45 18.74 1.60 14.47
C ILE A 45 19.23 2.33 13.22
N ASN A 46 18.86 1.83 12.04
CA ASN A 46 18.93 2.58 10.80
C ASN A 46 17.90 3.73 10.85
N ALA A 47 18.01 4.59 11.86
CA ALA A 47 17.20 5.77 12.11
C ALA A 47 17.64 6.94 11.23
N GLY A 48 18.66 6.73 10.38
CA GLY A 48 19.20 7.74 9.48
C GLY A 48 18.11 8.49 8.73
N ASP A 49 17.13 7.78 8.17
CA ASP A 49 15.99 8.38 7.46
C ASP A 49 15.14 9.32 8.32
N PHE A 50 14.99 9.03 9.62
CA PHE A 50 14.23 9.88 10.56
C PHE A 50 15.00 11.11 11.01
N LEU A 51 16.34 11.07 10.94
CA LEU A 51 17.20 12.15 11.42
C LEU A 51 17.60 13.14 10.31
N ILE A 52 17.16 12.95 9.07
CA ILE A 52 17.33 13.94 8.01
C ILE A 52 16.52 15.20 8.40
N SER A 53 17.19 16.32 8.66
CA SER A 53 16.59 17.61 9.04
C SER A 53 16.93 18.71 8.03
N TYR A 54 16.44 19.93 8.25
CA TYR A 54 16.74 21.08 7.37
C TYR A 54 17.90 21.95 7.86
N SER A 55 18.66 21.50 8.86
CA SER A 55 19.77 22.28 9.43
C SER A 55 20.94 22.46 8.44
N GLY A 56 21.09 21.56 7.47
CA GLY A 56 22.04 21.70 6.36
C GLY A 56 21.48 22.42 5.13
N GLY A 57 20.23 22.87 5.16
CA GLY A 57 19.48 23.36 4.00
C GLY A 57 18.25 22.51 3.68
N PHE A 58 17.41 22.98 2.76
CA PHE A 58 16.24 22.21 2.32
C PHE A 58 16.67 20.95 1.57
N VAL A 59 16.08 19.81 1.96
CA VAL A 59 16.40 18.50 1.38
C VAL A 59 15.19 17.58 1.40
N ARG A 60 15.11 16.65 0.46
CA ARG A 60 14.07 15.61 0.49
C ARG A 60 14.08 14.84 1.82
N ARG A 61 12.91 14.39 2.26
CA ARG A 61 12.70 13.64 3.52
C ARG A 61 12.99 14.42 4.82
N GLY A 62 13.38 15.70 4.73
CA GLY A 62 13.86 16.45 5.87
C GLY A 62 12.79 16.89 6.89
N LEU A 63 11.50 16.78 6.57
CA LEU A 63 10.44 17.31 7.45
C LEU A 63 10.41 16.60 8.80
N LEU A 64 10.51 15.27 8.78
CA LEU A 64 10.37 14.49 10.00
C LEU A 64 11.56 14.71 10.95
N GLY A 65 12.79 14.72 10.42
CA GLY A 65 13.96 15.02 11.24
C GLY A 65 14.01 16.47 11.68
N GLU A 66 13.50 17.43 10.90
CA GLU A 66 13.35 18.82 11.36
C GLU A 66 12.36 18.92 12.53
N LEU A 67 11.22 18.24 12.45
CA LEU A 67 10.25 18.21 13.55
C LEU A 67 10.88 17.59 14.80
N LEU A 68 11.57 16.45 14.68
CA LEU A 68 12.28 15.81 15.78
C LEU A 68 13.38 16.72 16.35
N TYR A 69 14.12 17.40 15.48
CA TYR A 69 15.14 18.37 15.87
C TYR A 69 14.51 19.54 16.64
N ARG A 70 13.32 20.03 16.29
CA ARG A 70 12.71 21.13 17.05
C ARG A 70 12.13 20.74 18.41
N LEU A 71 12.03 19.45 18.74
CA LEU A 71 11.53 19.01 20.03
C LEU A 71 12.58 19.24 21.14
N PRO A 72 12.25 20.02 22.20
CA PRO A 72 13.21 20.39 23.23
C PRO A 72 13.69 19.20 24.08
N PHE A 73 12.92 18.11 24.13
CA PHE A 73 13.29 16.92 24.90
C PHE A 73 14.22 15.96 24.14
N VAL A 74 14.43 16.16 22.83
CA VAL A 74 15.34 15.33 22.03
C VAL A 74 16.78 15.85 22.20
N THR A 75 17.37 15.48 23.34
CA THR A 75 18.70 15.96 23.79
C THR A 75 19.79 14.91 23.69
N ASN A 76 19.47 13.69 23.30
CA ASN A 76 20.41 12.59 23.08
C ASN A 76 19.78 11.51 22.19
N MET A 77 20.59 10.56 21.73
CA MET A 77 20.17 9.51 20.80
C MET A 77 19.05 8.64 21.38
N HIS A 78 19.13 8.29 22.66
CA HIS A 78 18.11 7.47 23.32
C HIS A 78 16.72 8.12 23.30
N ARG A 79 16.64 9.43 23.53
CA ARG A 79 15.38 10.18 23.49
C ARG A 79 14.86 10.37 22.06
N ALA A 80 15.75 10.57 21.08
CA ALA A 80 15.36 10.62 19.67
C ALA A 80 14.76 9.29 19.22
N GLU A 81 15.43 8.19 19.54
CA GLU A 81 14.98 6.83 19.28
C GLU A 81 13.64 6.52 19.94
N LEU A 82 13.47 6.90 21.21
CA LEU A 82 12.18 6.74 21.91
C LEU A 82 11.08 7.51 21.18
N ALA A 83 11.33 8.77 20.81
CA ALA A 83 10.35 9.59 20.08
C ALA A 83 9.98 8.96 18.72
N ILE A 84 10.95 8.46 17.96
CA ILE A 84 10.75 7.77 16.68
C ILE A 84 9.93 6.49 16.88
N LYS A 85 10.26 5.68 17.88
CA LYS A 85 9.52 4.44 18.22
C LYS A 85 8.09 4.76 18.63
N THR A 86 7.89 5.74 19.48
CA THR A 86 6.55 6.19 19.90
C THR A 86 5.74 6.70 18.72
N LEU A 87 6.33 7.55 17.87
CA LEU A 87 5.66 8.08 16.68
C LEU A 87 5.26 6.94 15.71
N SER A 88 6.18 6.01 15.47
CA SER A 88 5.92 4.88 14.56
C SER A 88 4.85 3.93 15.12
N LEU A 89 4.87 3.68 16.43
CA LEU A 89 3.83 2.89 17.11
C LEU A 89 2.46 3.57 17.04
N VAL A 90 2.40 4.87 17.31
CA VAL A 90 1.15 5.65 17.17
C VAL A 90 0.65 5.60 15.74
N ALA A 91 1.53 5.79 14.75
CA ALA A 91 1.18 5.73 13.34
C ALA A 91 0.65 4.35 12.93
N TYR A 92 1.31 3.28 13.40
CA TYR A 92 0.87 1.90 13.20
C TYR A 92 -0.52 1.66 13.80
N CYS A 93 -0.71 1.95 15.09
CA CYS A 93 -1.97 1.73 15.78
C CYS A 93 -3.11 2.53 15.17
N ALA A 94 -2.87 3.80 14.81
CA ALA A 94 -3.87 4.65 14.17
C ALA A 94 -4.24 4.14 12.77
N SER A 95 -3.25 3.76 11.96
CA SER A 95 -3.48 3.20 10.62
C SER A 95 -4.25 1.88 10.69
N PHE A 96 -3.85 1.00 11.62
CA PHE A 96 -4.54 -0.27 11.87
C PHE A 96 -5.99 -0.03 12.30
N ALA A 97 -6.22 0.87 13.25
CA ALA A 97 -7.58 1.19 13.72
C ALA A 97 -8.45 1.76 12.60
N LEU A 98 -7.93 2.68 11.79
CA LEU A 98 -8.64 3.22 10.63
C LEU A 98 -8.98 2.11 9.62
N PHE A 99 -8.02 1.26 9.29
CA PHE A 99 -8.22 0.13 8.38
C PHE A 99 -9.24 -0.88 8.92
N ALA A 100 -9.02 -1.39 10.13
CA ALA A 100 -9.92 -2.34 10.77
C ALA A 100 -11.34 -1.78 10.90
N SER A 101 -11.50 -0.47 11.18
CA SER A 101 -12.81 0.17 11.18
C SER A 101 -13.46 0.24 9.80
N ALA A 102 -12.67 0.37 8.72
CA ALA A 102 -13.19 0.33 7.36
C ALA A 102 -13.65 -1.08 6.99
N VAL A 103 -12.83 -2.10 7.29
CA VAL A 103 -13.19 -3.51 7.06
C VAL A 103 -14.42 -3.91 7.87
N ALA A 104 -14.45 -3.61 9.18
CA ALA A 104 -15.56 -3.97 10.07
C ALA A 104 -16.89 -3.34 9.64
N ARG A 105 -16.87 -2.11 9.11
CA ARG A 105 -18.07 -1.47 8.55
C ARG A 105 -18.58 -2.18 7.30
N ARG A 106 -17.70 -2.83 6.53
CA ARG A 106 -18.04 -3.53 5.29
C ARG A 106 -18.45 -4.98 5.52
N THR A 107 -17.70 -5.71 6.35
CA THR A 107 -17.95 -7.14 6.64
C THR A 107 -19.00 -7.35 7.73
N ARG A 108 -19.29 -6.33 8.56
CA ARG A 108 -20.07 -6.44 9.82
C ARG A 108 -19.58 -7.52 10.79
N SER A 109 -18.37 -8.04 10.57
CA SER A 109 -17.72 -9.07 11.38
C SER A 109 -16.37 -8.54 11.83
N VAL A 110 -16.29 -8.19 13.11
CA VAL A 110 -15.04 -7.77 13.75
C VAL A 110 -13.96 -8.85 13.66
N PRO A 111 -14.25 -10.15 13.89
CA PRO A 111 -13.25 -11.21 13.70
C PRO A 111 -12.68 -11.27 12.28
N MET A 112 -13.55 -11.18 11.26
CA MET A 112 -13.09 -11.17 9.86
C MET A 112 -12.26 -9.93 9.55
N ALA A 113 -12.66 -8.78 10.09
CA ALA A 113 -11.91 -7.54 9.93
C ALA A 113 -10.50 -7.64 10.55
N LEU A 114 -10.38 -8.27 11.71
CA LEU A 114 -9.09 -8.51 12.36
C LEU A 114 -8.25 -9.53 11.58
N LEU A 115 -8.84 -10.63 11.09
CA LEU A 115 -8.12 -11.63 10.28
C LEU A 115 -7.59 -11.05 8.97
N ILE A 116 -8.36 -10.15 8.34
CA ILE A 116 -7.91 -9.42 7.15
C ILE A 116 -6.82 -8.42 7.52
N ALA A 117 -6.99 -7.64 8.58
CA ALA A 117 -6.02 -6.62 8.98
C ALA A 117 -4.68 -7.20 9.45
N LEU A 118 -4.71 -8.34 10.14
CA LEU A 118 -3.54 -9.05 10.66
C LEU A 118 -2.87 -9.95 9.63
N GLN A 119 -3.26 -9.90 8.36
CA GLN A 119 -2.57 -10.64 7.31
C GLN A 119 -1.07 -10.32 7.34
N PRO A 120 -0.19 -11.34 7.19
CA PRO A 120 1.26 -11.17 7.22
C PRO A 120 1.80 -10.13 6.23
N PHE A 121 1.06 -9.81 5.17
CA PHE A 121 1.44 -8.85 4.13
C PHE A 121 0.70 -7.51 4.23
N LEU A 122 -0.17 -7.34 5.22
CA LEU A 122 -0.72 -6.05 5.65
C LEU A 122 -0.02 -5.64 6.94
N PHE A 123 -0.75 -5.35 8.00
CA PHE A 123 -0.17 -4.90 9.27
C PHE A 123 0.64 -5.99 10.00
N GLY A 124 0.55 -7.25 9.58
CA GLY A 124 1.45 -8.30 10.07
C GLY A 124 2.91 -8.10 9.64
N PHE A 125 3.16 -7.52 8.46
CA PHE A 125 4.51 -7.43 7.89
C PHE A 125 5.46 -6.60 8.76
N PRO A 126 5.13 -5.36 9.18
CA PRO A 126 6.03 -4.57 10.02
C PRO A 126 6.33 -5.21 11.38
N VAL A 127 5.38 -6.00 11.92
CA VAL A 127 5.55 -6.71 13.19
C VAL A 127 6.47 -7.91 13.01
N LEU A 128 6.21 -8.76 12.01
CA LEU A 128 6.96 -10.00 11.77
C LEU A 128 8.41 -9.73 11.33
N THR A 129 8.64 -8.64 10.61
CA THR A 129 9.98 -8.29 10.10
C THR A 129 10.73 -7.29 10.97
N GLY A 130 10.13 -6.84 12.08
CA GLY A 130 10.71 -5.78 12.90
C GLY A 130 10.75 -4.39 12.21
N GLN A 131 10.15 -4.25 11.02
CA GLN A 131 10.13 -3.00 10.25
C GLN A 131 9.03 -2.01 10.67
N TRP A 132 8.57 -2.09 11.92
CA TRP A 132 7.55 -1.19 12.47
C TRP A 132 8.11 0.20 12.82
N ILE A 133 9.43 0.39 12.80
CA ILE A 133 10.09 1.70 12.92
C ILE A 133 10.42 2.22 11.51
N LYS A 134 9.39 2.59 10.74
CA LYS A 134 9.55 3.13 9.38
C LYS A 134 8.58 4.30 9.14
N ALA A 135 9.06 5.30 8.40
CA ALA A 135 8.27 6.45 8.01
C ALA A 135 7.05 6.06 7.13
N ASP A 136 7.08 4.90 6.47
CA ASP A 136 5.98 4.40 5.64
C ASP A 136 4.64 4.31 6.38
N LEU A 137 4.67 4.01 7.68
CA LEU A 137 3.47 3.92 8.50
C LEU A 137 2.81 5.30 8.69
N LEU A 138 3.60 6.38 8.71
CA LEU A 138 3.09 7.75 8.72
C LEU A 138 2.46 8.10 7.36
N LEU A 139 3.07 7.65 6.26
CA LEU A 139 2.52 7.83 4.92
C LEU A 139 1.16 7.12 4.79
N LEU A 140 1.08 5.88 5.26
CA LEU A 140 -0.15 5.08 5.25
C LEU A 140 -1.24 5.72 6.12
N LEU A 141 -0.88 6.24 7.30
CA LEU A 141 -1.80 6.99 8.15
C LEU A 141 -2.36 8.21 7.40
N GLY A 142 -1.47 9.03 6.83
CA GLY A 142 -1.85 10.21 6.05
C GLY A 142 -2.78 9.85 4.89
N PHE A 143 -2.48 8.76 4.19
CA PHE A 143 -3.31 8.26 3.09
C PHE A 143 -4.71 7.84 3.55
N TYR A 144 -4.84 7.08 4.64
CA TYR A 144 -6.14 6.66 5.17
C TYR A 144 -6.99 7.83 5.68
N VAL A 145 -6.35 8.85 6.29
CA VAL A 145 -7.04 10.09 6.65
C VAL A 145 -7.57 10.79 5.39
N CYS A 146 -6.75 10.89 4.33
CA CYS A 146 -7.17 11.46 3.06
C CYS A 146 -8.35 10.69 2.45
N LEU A 147 -8.30 9.35 2.38
CA LEU A 147 -9.41 8.52 1.90
C LEU A 147 -10.71 8.79 2.67
N ARG A 148 -10.63 8.92 4.00
CA ARG A 148 -11.79 9.20 4.85
C ARG A 148 -12.39 10.57 4.56
N TRP A 149 -11.56 11.59 4.37
CA TRP A 149 -12.01 12.97 4.14
C TRP A 149 -12.49 13.24 2.72
N MET A 150 -11.99 12.49 1.75
CA MET A 150 -12.46 12.60 0.36
C MET A 150 -13.97 12.33 0.23
N ARG A 151 -14.63 11.65 1.17
CA ARG A 151 -16.06 11.31 1.08
C ARG A 151 -17.02 12.49 0.86
N ALA A 152 -16.65 13.72 1.23
CA ALA A 152 -17.46 14.88 0.87
C ALA A 152 -16.58 16.02 0.36
N ALA A 153 -17.06 16.69 -0.68
CA ALA A 153 -16.38 17.81 -1.29
C ALA A 153 -16.58 19.07 -0.43
N SER A 154 -15.50 19.54 0.19
CA SER A 154 -15.42 20.90 0.69
C SER A 154 -14.02 21.46 0.44
N ALA A 155 -13.92 22.77 0.19
CA ALA A 155 -12.64 23.43 -0.05
C ALA A 155 -11.69 23.26 1.14
N LEU A 156 -12.21 23.35 2.37
CA LEU A 156 -11.43 23.13 3.59
C LEU A 156 -10.85 21.71 3.67
N ARG A 157 -11.62 20.69 3.29
CA ARG A 157 -11.12 19.30 3.27
C ARG A 157 -10.08 19.10 2.18
N LEU A 158 -10.27 19.70 1.01
CA LEU A 158 -9.28 19.65 -0.07
C LEU A 158 -7.98 20.34 0.33
N LEU A 159 -8.06 21.49 1.01
CA LEU A 159 -6.90 22.16 1.60
C LEU A 159 -6.20 21.24 2.61
N ALA A 160 -6.95 20.64 3.54
CA ALA A 160 -6.39 19.74 4.53
C ALA A 160 -5.73 18.50 3.91
N ILE A 161 -6.33 17.91 2.86
CA ILE A 161 -5.75 16.81 2.09
C ILE A 161 -4.45 17.23 1.42
N ASN A 162 -4.39 18.43 0.82
CA ASN A 162 -3.16 18.96 0.23
C ASN A 162 -2.08 19.15 1.30
N LEU A 163 -2.41 19.71 2.47
CA LEU A 163 -1.46 19.89 3.56
C LEU A 163 -0.91 18.56 4.09
N ILE A 164 -1.77 17.56 4.28
CA ILE A 164 -1.34 16.20 4.66
C ILE A 164 -0.44 15.59 3.58
N SER A 165 -0.81 15.74 2.31
CA SER A 165 -0.05 15.20 1.19
C SER A 165 1.32 15.88 1.07
N ILE A 166 1.40 17.20 1.23
CA ILE A 166 2.67 17.95 1.26
C ILE A 166 3.56 17.46 2.41
N ALA A 167 2.99 17.33 3.62
CA ALA A 167 3.73 16.83 4.77
C ALA A 167 4.22 15.38 4.57
N ALA A 168 3.38 14.51 3.99
CA ALA A 168 3.76 13.15 3.68
C ALA A 168 4.85 13.08 2.61
N ILE A 169 4.77 13.90 1.56
CA ILE A 169 5.79 14.00 0.49
C ILE A 169 7.12 14.53 1.05
N ALA A 170 7.08 15.55 1.90
CA ALA A 170 8.27 16.11 2.55
C ALA A 170 8.87 15.16 3.60
N THR A 171 8.09 14.20 4.11
CA THR A 171 8.56 13.10 4.94
C THR A 171 9.19 11.99 4.09
N HIS A 172 8.52 11.60 2.99
CA HIS A 172 9.00 10.59 2.07
C HIS A 172 8.31 10.72 0.71
N GLU A 173 9.09 10.92 -0.35
CA GLU A 173 8.60 11.22 -1.70
C GLU A 173 7.74 10.10 -2.30
N THR A 174 7.88 8.86 -1.81
CA THR A 174 7.03 7.71 -2.17
C THR A 174 5.54 8.03 -2.07
N PHE A 175 5.10 8.84 -1.11
CA PHE A 175 3.68 9.25 -1.05
C PHE A 175 3.26 9.98 -2.33
N GLY A 176 4.08 10.91 -2.81
CA GLY A 176 3.81 11.67 -4.03
C GLY A 176 3.88 10.82 -5.29
N LEU A 177 4.77 9.82 -5.32
CA LEU A 177 4.93 8.93 -6.47
C LEU A 177 3.82 7.88 -6.58
N THR A 178 3.33 7.34 -5.46
CA THR A 178 2.39 6.21 -5.50
C THR A 178 0.98 6.55 -5.02
N MET A 179 0.84 7.29 -3.92
CA MET A 179 -0.46 7.54 -3.28
C MET A 179 -1.16 8.80 -3.83
N LEU A 180 -0.41 9.86 -4.15
CA LEU A 180 -0.98 11.09 -4.70
C LEU A 180 -1.70 10.88 -6.05
N PRO A 181 -1.18 10.11 -7.03
CA PRO A 181 -1.90 9.83 -8.27
C PRO A 181 -3.23 9.12 -8.04
N LEU A 182 -3.29 8.23 -7.03
CA LEU A 182 -4.54 7.55 -6.63
C LEU A 182 -5.55 8.55 -6.04
N LEU A 183 -5.11 9.49 -5.20
CA LEU A 183 -5.99 10.54 -4.67
C LEU A 183 -6.53 11.45 -5.79
N ILE A 184 -5.69 11.79 -6.78
CA ILE A 184 -6.10 12.58 -7.96
C ILE A 184 -7.13 11.80 -8.79
N ALA A 185 -6.90 10.51 -9.05
CA ALA A 185 -7.84 9.66 -9.78
C ALA A 185 -9.20 9.55 -9.05
N ILE A 186 -9.19 9.40 -7.72
CA ILE A 186 -10.41 9.38 -6.90
C ILE A 186 -11.10 10.76 -6.86
N ALA A 187 -10.36 11.86 -6.95
CA ALA A 187 -10.97 13.19 -7.04
C ALA A 187 -11.59 13.46 -8.41
N ALA A 188 -10.89 13.07 -9.49
CA ALA A 188 -11.39 13.17 -10.86
C ALA A 188 -12.66 12.36 -11.07
N SER A 189 -12.82 11.27 -10.33
CA SER A 189 -13.95 10.38 -10.50
C SER A 189 -15.25 10.88 -9.89
N LYS A 190 -15.19 11.87 -8.99
CA LYS A 190 -16.35 12.43 -8.30
C LYS A 190 -17.13 13.44 -9.12
N ASP A 191 -16.54 13.92 -10.21
CA ASP A 191 -17.27 14.76 -11.15
C ASP A 191 -18.33 13.92 -11.86
N ASP A 192 -19.55 14.47 -11.90
CA ASP A 192 -20.71 13.87 -12.57
C ASP A 192 -20.39 13.63 -14.06
N PRO A 193 -20.36 12.37 -14.52
CA PRO A 193 -20.03 12.05 -15.90
C PRO A 193 -21.01 12.65 -16.91
N ALA A 194 -22.27 12.86 -16.52
CA ALA A 194 -23.25 13.50 -17.41
C ALA A 194 -22.93 14.98 -17.63
N ARG A 195 -22.24 15.61 -16.68
CA ARG A 195 -21.85 17.02 -16.75
C ARG A 195 -20.46 17.22 -17.31
N ARG A 196 -19.53 16.28 -17.06
CA ARG A 196 -18.12 16.44 -17.41
C ARG A 196 -17.47 15.14 -17.87
N PRO A 197 -16.90 15.10 -19.08
CA PRO A 197 -16.09 13.97 -19.52
C PRO A 197 -14.78 13.89 -18.71
N TRP A 198 -14.18 12.70 -18.68
CA TRP A 198 -12.94 12.46 -17.92
C TRP A 198 -11.78 13.36 -18.37
N THR A 199 -11.77 13.77 -19.64
CA THR A 199 -10.78 14.69 -20.21
C THR A 199 -10.83 16.08 -19.57
N GLN A 200 -11.95 16.47 -18.97
CA GLN A 200 -12.10 17.72 -18.21
C GLN A 200 -11.97 17.48 -16.69
N ALA A 201 -12.48 16.36 -16.20
CA ALA A 201 -12.43 16.03 -14.78
C ALA A 201 -10.99 15.81 -14.27
N LEU A 202 -10.13 15.16 -15.06
CA LEU A 202 -8.75 14.89 -14.68
C LEU A 202 -7.90 16.17 -14.54
N PRO A 203 -7.85 17.09 -15.53
CA PRO A 203 -7.14 18.37 -15.36
C PRO A 203 -7.63 19.18 -14.16
N ARG A 204 -8.94 19.16 -13.89
CA ARG A 204 -9.51 19.83 -12.70
C ARG A 204 -8.99 19.21 -11.40
N ALA A 205 -8.98 17.88 -11.31
CA ALA A 205 -8.43 17.17 -10.16
C ALA A 205 -6.92 17.43 -10.00
N VAL A 206 -6.17 17.43 -11.10
CA VAL A 206 -4.75 17.80 -11.11
C VAL A 206 -4.57 19.23 -10.58
N GLY A 207 -5.38 20.19 -11.05
CA GLY A 207 -5.37 21.57 -10.55
C GLY A 207 -5.71 21.67 -9.06
N ALA A 208 -6.67 20.88 -8.58
CA ALA A 208 -7.06 20.81 -7.17
C ALA A 208 -5.93 20.26 -6.25
N PHE A 209 -5.01 19.47 -6.81
CA PHE A 209 -3.83 18.94 -6.12
C PHE A 209 -2.51 19.62 -6.55
N ALA A 210 -2.59 20.75 -7.26
CA ALA A 210 -1.41 21.48 -7.71
C ALA A 210 -0.42 21.81 -6.58
N PRO A 211 -0.84 22.20 -5.35
CA PRO A 211 0.09 22.42 -4.24
C PRO A 211 0.89 21.17 -3.85
N SER A 212 0.26 20.00 -3.78
CA SER A 212 0.97 18.74 -3.50
C SER A 212 1.89 18.31 -4.64
N ILE A 213 1.48 18.53 -5.90
CA ILE A 213 2.31 18.26 -7.08
C ILE A 213 3.55 19.17 -7.06
N ALA A 214 3.37 20.47 -6.78
CA ALA A 214 4.48 21.40 -6.64
C ALA A 214 5.45 20.98 -5.53
N ALA A 215 4.93 20.55 -4.37
CA ALA A 215 5.76 20.02 -3.30
C ALA A 215 6.54 18.76 -3.71
N LEU A 216 5.94 17.85 -4.47
CA LEU A 216 6.65 16.69 -5.03
C LEU A 216 7.78 17.13 -5.95
N LEU A 217 7.52 18.05 -6.88
CA LEU A 217 8.55 18.56 -7.80
C LEU A 217 9.71 19.23 -7.06
N VAL A 218 9.40 20.04 -6.04
CA VAL A 218 10.41 20.67 -5.18
C VAL A 218 11.20 19.62 -4.42
N VAL A 219 10.56 18.68 -3.73
CA VAL A 219 11.25 17.61 -2.99
C VAL A 219 12.13 16.76 -3.94
N SER A 220 11.67 16.48 -5.15
CA SER A 220 12.46 15.74 -6.15
C SER A 220 13.66 16.53 -6.67
N ALA A 221 13.58 17.87 -6.76
CA ALA A 221 14.68 18.71 -7.22
C ALA A 221 15.79 18.89 -6.17
N PHE A 222 15.49 18.76 -4.88
CA PHE A 222 16.44 18.98 -3.79
C PHE A 222 16.86 17.66 -3.13
N SER A 223 17.72 16.89 -3.79
CA SER A 223 18.29 15.65 -3.24
C SER A 223 19.25 15.87 -2.07
N GLY A 224 19.78 17.08 -1.91
CA GLY A 224 20.88 17.37 -0.99
C GLY A 224 22.24 17.05 -1.59
N ASP A 225 23.30 17.53 -0.94
CA ASP A 225 24.70 17.29 -1.29
C ASP A 225 25.52 16.95 -0.03
N ALA A 226 26.84 16.79 -0.20
CA ALA A 226 27.73 16.43 0.91
C ALA A 226 27.85 17.55 1.96
N LEU A 227 27.62 18.80 1.57
CA LEU A 227 27.63 19.94 2.49
C LEU A 227 26.35 19.96 3.33
N VAL A 228 25.19 19.71 2.72
CA VAL A 228 23.90 19.52 3.42
C VAL A 228 24.00 18.35 4.39
N ALA A 229 24.56 17.22 3.96
CA ALA A 229 24.78 16.04 4.82
C ALA A 229 25.59 16.39 6.08
N ARG A 230 26.74 17.06 5.89
CA ARG A 230 27.58 17.54 7.00
C ARG A 230 26.86 18.53 7.89
N GLY A 231 26.06 19.44 7.32
CA GLY A 231 25.24 20.38 8.09
C GLY A 231 24.21 19.69 8.99
N ILE A 232 23.60 18.60 8.50
CA ILE A 232 22.71 17.74 9.30
C ILE A 232 23.49 17.03 10.40
N GLN A 233 24.60 16.36 10.06
CA GLN A 233 25.44 15.66 11.02
C GLN A 233 25.94 16.58 12.14
N ASN A 234 26.48 17.76 11.79
CA ASN A 234 26.97 18.73 12.77
C ASN A 234 25.86 19.23 13.69
N ALA A 235 24.66 19.47 13.17
CA ALA A 235 23.54 19.94 13.98
C ALA A 235 23.08 18.90 15.01
N TRP A 236 23.06 17.61 14.64
CA TRP A 236 22.75 16.53 15.56
C TRP A 236 23.90 16.22 16.52
N ALA A 237 25.15 16.30 16.06
CA ALA A 237 26.33 16.16 16.90
C ALA A 237 26.38 17.25 17.99
N ALA A 238 25.97 18.48 17.67
CA ALA A 238 25.81 19.55 18.65
C ALA A 238 24.77 19.25 19.75
N ARG A 239 23.91 18.24 19.54
CA ARG A 239 22.96 17.71 20.54
C ARG A 239 23.41 16.39 21.17
N GLY A 240 24.67 16.00 20.99
CA GLY A 240 25.18 14.71 21.47
C GLY A 240 24.60 13.50 20.73
N ILE A 241 24.10 13.70 19.51
CA ILE A 241 23.59 12.62 18.64
C ILE A 241 24.55 12.46 17.47
N ALA A 242 25.45 11.48 17.57
CA ALA A 242 26.32 11.11 16.47
C ALA A 242 25.54 10.27 15.46
N ILE A 243 25.28 10.84 14.27
CA ILE A 243 24.76 10.06 13.15
C ILE A 243 25.94 9.46 12.40
N ARG A 244 25.86 8.17 12.05
CA ARG A 244 26.89 7.50 11.26
C ARG A 244 26.97 8.13 9.86
N ASP A 245 28.06 7.87 9.15
CA ASP A 245 28.29 8.39 7.78
C ASP A 245 27.34 7.78 6.71
N ASP A 246 26.38 6.97 7.13
CA ASP A 246 25.39 6.27 6.31
C ASP A 246 24.19 7.14 5.89
N ILE A 247 24.12 8.42 6.27
CA ILE A 247 23.14 9.36 5.68
C ILE A 247 23.45 9.63 4.20
N THR A 248 24.72 9.51 3.82
CA THR A 248 25.25 9.85 2.49
C THR A 248 24.45 9.12 1.38
N PRO A 249 24.29 7.78 1.39
CA PRO A 249 23.42 7.08 0.42
C PRO A 249 21.94 7.51 0.44
N ALA A 250 21.36 7.82 1.60
CA ALA A 250 19.95 8.24 1.70
C ALA A 250 19.71 9.60 1.02
N LEU A 251 20.67 10.52 1.11
CA LEU A 251 20.68 11.81 0.42
C LEU A 251 20.98 11.65 -1.08
N PHE A 252 21.89 10.75 -1.46
CA PHE A 252 22.33 10.61 -2.86
C PHE A 252 21.52 9.61 -3.70
N GLY A 253 20.61 8.82 -3.11
CA GLY A 253 19.87 7.75 -3.77
C GLY A 253 19.01 8.12 -5.00
N LEU A 254 19.00 9.38 -5.46
CA LEU A 254 18.40 9.76 -6.75
C LEU A 254 19.26 10.70 -7.62
N THR A 255 20.59 10.78 -7.44
CA THR A 255 21.39 11.57 -8.39
C THR A 255 21.29 10.95 -9.79
N HIS A 256 20.89 11.77 -10.76
CA HIS A 256 20.27 11.43 -12.06
C HIS A 256 21.02 10.45 -12.98
N HIS A 257 22.29 10.11 -12.72
CA HIS A 257 23.07 9.25 -13.61
C HIS A 257 23.19 7.79 -13.17
N ASN A 258 22.91 7.47 -11.91
CA ASN A 258 23.10 6.11 -11.41
C ASN A 258 21.81 5.37 -11.08
N VAL A 259 20.64 6.02 -10.96
CA VAL A 259 19.41 5.32 -10.51
C VAL A 259 18.94 4.27 -11.50
N TRP A 260 18.88 4.62 -12.79
CA TRP A 260 18.44 3.68 -13.81
C TRP A 260 19.47 2.58 -14.00
N ARG A 261 20.76 2.94 -14.07
CA ARG A 261 21.84 1.97 -14.22
C ARG A 261 21.92 1.04 -13.02
N MET A 262 21.93 1.57 -11.81
CA MET A 262 21.90 0.78 -10.57
C MET A 262 20.61 -0.01 -10.42
N GLY A 263 19.46 0.51 -10.83
CA GLY A 263 18.20 -0.24 -10.85
C GLY A 263 18.28 -1.43 -11.80
N PHE A 264 18.77 -1.22 -13.03
CA PHE A 264 18.98 -2.30 -13.98
C PHE A 264 20.04 -3.29 -13.51
N ASP A 265 21.17 -2.82 -12.97
CA ASP A 265 22.24 -3.66 -12.45
C ASP A 265 21.74 -4.48 -11.24
N ILE A 266 21.01 -3.87 -10.29
CA ILE A 266 20.38 -4.57 -9.16
C ILE A 266 19.34 -5.58 -9.64
N VAL A 267 18.49 -5.22 -10.61
CA VAL A 267 17.52 -6.14 -11.17
C VAL A 267 18.23 -7.29 -11.87
N PHE A 268 19.27 -6.99 -12.65
CA PHE A 268 20.07 -7.97 -13.38
C PHE A 268 20.80 -8.92 -12.43
N ASP A 269 21.53 -8.40 -11.45
CA ASP A 269 22.24 -9.16 -10.42
C ASP A 269 21.29 -10.03 -9.60
N ASN A 270 20.12 -9.48 -9.21
CA ASN A 270 19.11 -10.30 -8.52
C ASN A 270 18.49 -11.36 -9.45
N TYR A 271 18.34 -11.07 -10.76
CA TYR A 271 17.76 -12.02 -11.72
C TYR A 271 18.72 -13.15 -12.05
N SER A 272 20.00 -12.83 -12.24
CA SER A 272 21.05 -13.81 -12.54
C SER A 272 21.30 -14.72 -11.35
N ASP A 273 21.35 -14.15 -10.14
CA ASP A 273 21.85 -14.88 -8.98
C ASP A 273 20.72 -15.51 -8.15
N LYS A 274 19.50 -14.98 -8.25
CA LYS A 274 18.37 -15.36 -7.38
C LYS A 274 17.03 -15.43 -8.13
N PRO A 275 16.88 -16.22 -9.20
CA PRO A 275 15.60 -16.35 -9.92
C PRO A 275 14.44 -16.78 -9.01
N PHE A 276 14.72 -17.60 -7.99
CA PHE A 276 13.75 -18.00 -6.97
C PHE A 276 13.22 -16.83 -6.13
N PHE A 277 14.00 -15.76 -5.97
CA PHE A 277 13.59 -14.57 -5.22
C PHE A 277 12.45 -13.84 -5.93
N PHE A 278 12.51 -13.70 -7.26
CA PHE A 278 11.42 -13.11 -8.05
C PHE A 278 10.20 -14.01 -8.10
N LEU A 279 10.38 -15.33 -8.24
CA LEU A 279 9.26 -16.26 -8.17
C LEU A 279 8.58 -16.23 -6.80
N PHE A 280 9.37 -16.14 -5.73
CA PHE A 280 8.86 -16.01 -4.37
C PHE A 280 8.08 -14.71 -4.18
N TRP A 281 8.69 -13.56 -4.43
CA TRP A 281 8.03 -12.27 -4.23
C TRP A 281 6.90 -12.01 -5.22
N GLY A 282 7.04 -12.46 -6.46
CA GLY A 282 5.96 -12.47 -7.46
C GLY A 282 4.80 -13.35 -7.02
N GLY A 283 5.08 -14.54 -6.51
CA GLY A 283 4.09 -15.43 -5.91
C GLY A 283 3.37 -14.79 -4.71
N VAL A 284 4.13 -14.20 -3.79
CA VAL A 284 3.58 -13.46 -2.64
C VAL A 284 2.70 -12.30 -3.08
N THR A 285 3.14 -11.52 -4.08
CA THR A 285 2.41 -10.39 -4.66
C THR A 285 1.08 -10.84 -5.24
N VAL A 286 1.09 -11.88 -6.06
CA VAL A 286 -0.11 -12.47 -6.69
C VAL A 286 -1.05 -13.00 -5.63
N VAL A 287 -0.58 -13.89 -4.75
CA VAL A 287 -1.41 -14.53 -3.73
C VAL A 287 -2.06 -13.47 -2.84
N SER A 288 -1.28 -12.50 -2.38
CA SER A 288 -1.80 -11.43 -1.51
C SER A 288 -2.80 -10.53 -2.23
N GLY A 289 -2.54 -10.20 -3.50
CA GLY A 289 -3.49 -9.45 -4.33
C GLY A 289 -4.81 -10.20 -4.52
N VAL A 290 -4.75 -11.51 -4.75
CA VAL A 290 -5.92 -12.40 -4.82
C VAL A 290 -6.67 -12.42 -3.49
N LEU A 291 -5.98 -12.54 -2.36
CA LEU A 291 -6.61 -12.54 -1.05
C LEU A 291 -7.34 -11.22 -0.75
N VAL A 292 -6.73 -10.06 -1.07
CA VAL A 292 -7.39 -8.75 -0.92
C VAL A 292 -8.62 -8.66 -1.84
N SER A 293 -8.50 -9.16 -3.07
CA SER A 293 -9.61 -9.18 -4.03
C SER A 293 -10.76 -10.05 -3.52
N LEU A 294 -10.45 -11.25 -3.05
CA LEU A 294 -11.43 -12.19 -2.53
C LEU A 294 -12.09 -11.66 -1.26
N ALA A 295 -11.33 -11.01 -0.38
CA ALA A 295 -11.86 -10.39 0.83
C ALA A 295 -12.84 -9.25 0.53
N GLY A 296 -12.69 -8.59 -0.63
CA GLY A 296 -13.65 -7.60 -1.11
C GLY A 296 -15.04 -8.17 -1.45
N GLY A 297 -15.12 -9.44 -1.85
CA GLY A 297 -16.39 -10.14 -2.14
C GLY A 297 -17.11 -10.69 -0.91
N LEU A 298 -16.52 -10.61 0.28
CA LEU A 298 -17.19 -10.91 1.56
C LEU A 298 -18.23 -9.82 1.94
N GLU A 299 -18.54 -8.92 1.02
CA GLU A 299 -19.48 -7.83 1.19
C GLU A 299 -20.92 -8.37 1.21
N ARG A 300 -21.59 -8.27 2.36
CA ARG A 300 -23.04 -8.54 2.54
C ARG A 300 -23.55 -9.82 1.86
N ALA A 301 -23.05 -10.96 2.33
CA ALA A 301 -23.96 -12.07 2.63
C ALA A 301 -25.06 -11.51 3.56
N GLY A 302 -26.28 -11.33 3.03
CA GLY A 302 -27.26 -10.36 3.53
C GLY A 302 -27.68 -10.54 5.00
N ALA A 303 -27.97 -9.40 5.63
CA ALA A 303 -28.82 -9.28 6.82
C ALA A 303 -30.31 -9.38 6.43
N ALA A 304 -30.63 -10.18 5.41
CA ALA A 304 -31.98 -10.66 5.22
C ALA A 304 -32.12 -11.84 6.18
N ASP A 305 -33.20 -11.89 6.96
CA ASP A 305 -33.47 -12.98 7.90
C ASP A 305 -33.61 -14.37 7.23
N ASP A 306 -33.44 -14.43 5.90
CA ASP A 306 -33.23 -15.67 5.16
C ASP A 306 -31.79 -16.18 5.36
N GLU A 307 -31.61 -17.00 6.40
CA GLU A 307 -30.41 -17.84 6.66
C GLU A 307 -29.88 -18.60 5.43
N ALA A 308 -30.67 -18.68 4.35
CA ALA A 308 -30.39 -19.47 3.16
C ALA A 308 -29.53 -18.80 2.08
N SER A 309 -29.14 -17.52 2.18
CA SER A 309 -28.26 -16.94 1.14
C SER A 309 -27.26 -15.91 1.64
N ALA A 310 -26.29 -16.40 2.40
CA ALA A 310 -24.97 -15.78 2.49
C ALA A 310 -24.19 -15.95 1.17
N ALA A 311 -24.76 -15.49 0.05
CA ALA A 311 -24.11 -15.58 -1.25
C ALA A 311 -22.90 -14.63 -1.29
N TYR A 312 -21.75 -15.15 -1.71
CA TYR A 312 -20.53 -14.37 -1.91
C TYR A 312 -20.71 -13.38 -3.08
N ASP A 313 -20.37 -12.11 -2.87
CA ASP A 313 -20.49 -11.06 -3.89
C ASP A 313 -19.26 -11.04 -4.82
N TRP A 314 -19.34 -11.84 -5.87
CA TRP A 314 -18.29 -11.90 -6.89
C TRP A 314 -18.08 -10.59 -7.65
N GLN A 315 -19.09 -9.72 -7.73
CA GLN A 315 -18.95 -8.42 -8.38
C GLN A 315 -18.06 -7.50 -7.54
N SER A 316 -18.27 -7.46 -6.22
CA SER A 316 -17.38 -6.72 -5.31
C SER A 316 -15.96 -7.29 -5.28
N ALA A 317 -15.80 -8.61 -5.41
CA ALA A 317 -14.48 -9.24 -5.53
C ALA A 317 -13.73 -8.77 -6.79
N ARG A 318 -14.44 -8.71 -7.92
CA ARG A 318 -13.91 -8.23 -9.20
C ARG A 318 -13.53 -6.75 -9.14
N GLU A 319 -14.38 -5.90 -8.57
CA GLU A 319 -14.05 -4.49 -8.33
C GLU A 319 -12.76 -4.37 -7.50
N SER A 320 -12.64 -5.21 -6.47
CA SER A 320 -11.46 -5.22 -5.60
C SER A 320 -10.19 -5.67 -6.35
N ALA A 321 -10.30 -6.66 -7.24
CA ALA A 321 -9.21 -7.06 -8.13
C ALA A 321 -8.79 -5.93 -9.08
N ALA A 322 -9.75 -5.17 -9.61
CA ALA A 322 -9.45 -4.01 -10.44
C ALA A 322 -8.75 -2.90 -9.65
N VAL A 323 -9.12 -2.66 -8.39
CA VAL A 323 -8.39 -1.74 -7.50
C VAL A 323 -6.95 -2.22 -7.26
N VAL A 324 -6.77 -3.50 -6.91
CA VAL A 324 -5.44 -4.10 -6.67
C VAL A 324 -4.55 -3.99 -7.90
N GLY A 325 -5.07 -4.31 -9.09
CA GLY A 325 -4.34 -4.17 -10.34
C GLY A 325 -4.01 -2.72 -10.67
N LEU A 326 -4.94 -1.79 -10.45
CA LEU A 326 -4.69 -0.37 -10.70
C LEU A 326 -3.62 0.20 -9.75
N THR A 327 -3.69 -0.10 -8.46
CA THR A 327 -2.66 0.36 -7.51
C THR A 327 -1.30 -0.24 -7.84
N ALA A 328 -1.24 -1.47 -8.38
CA ALA A 328 0.01 -2.07 -8.81
C ALA A 328 0.71 -1.26 -9.89
N VAL A 329 -0.04 -0.67 -10.84
CA VAL A 329 0.53 0.20 -11.89
C VAL A 329 1.27 1.39 -11.28
N PHE A 330 0.72 2.01 -10.23
CA PHE A 330 1.36 3.14 -9.55
C PHE A 330 2.57 2.73 -8.69
N PHE A 331 2.62 1.48 -8.22
CA PHE A 331 3.75 0.94 -7.46
C PHE A 331 4.81 0.25 -8.33
N ALA A 332 4.49 -0.09 -9.59
CA ALA A 332 5.39 -0.78 -10.51
C ALA A 332 6.78 -0.12 -10.65
N PRO A 333 6.91 1.22 -10.73
CA PRO A 333 8.22 1.85 -10.78
C PRO A 333 9.09 1.53 -9.55
N LEU A 334 8.49 1.40 -8.36
CA LEU A 334 9.25 1.03 -7.17
C LEU A 334 9.78 -0.40 -7.29
N PHE A 335 8.98 -1.35 -7.79
CA PHE A 335 9.42 -2.73 -8.00
C PHE A 335 10.59 -2.87 -8.97
N LEU A 336 10.70 -1.97 -9.95
CA LEU A 336 11.82 -1.95 -10.90
C LEU A 336 13.10 -1.34 -10.32
N MET A 337 12.98 -0.50 -9.30
CA MET A 337 14.11 0.20 -8.66
C MET A 337 14.49 -0.37 -7.30
N ALA A 338 13.74 -1.35 -6.79
CA ALA A 338 13.78 -1.75 -5.39
C ALA A 338 14.85 -2.77 -5.04
N THR A 339 15.41 -2.59 -3.84
CA THR A 339 16.10 -3.64 -3.08
C THR A 339 15.21 -4.24 -1.98
N ASP A 340 14.14 -3.55 -1.56
CA ASP A 340 13.26 -3.93 -0.44
C ASP A 340 11.84 -4.32 -0.92
N PHE A 341 11.73 -5.44 -1.65
CA PHE A 341 10.46 -5.92 -2.21
C PHE A 341 9.37 -6.13 -1.15
N GLY A 342 9.74 -6.66 0.02
CA GLY A 342 8.79 -6.90 1.11
C GLY A 342 8.11 -5.61 1.57
N ARG A 343 8.87 -4.52 1.76
CA ARG A 343 8.34 -3.19 2.09
C ARG A 343 7.36 -2.68 1.03
N TRP A 344 7.69 -2.82 -0.25
CA TRP A 344 6.83 -2.30 -1.32
C TRP A 344 5.56 -3.11 -1.51
N ILE A 345 5.64 -4.43 -1.35
CA ILE A 345 4.47 -5.31 -1.35
C ILE A 345 3.54 -4.93 -0.20
N PHE A 346 4.08 -4.75 1.01
CA PHE A 346 3.32 -4.27 2.16
C PHE A 346 2.62 -2.94 1.85
N LEU A 347 3.36 -1.94 1.37
CA LEU A 347 2.81 -0.60 1.15
C LEU A 347 1.74 -0.62 0.05
N TRP A 348 1.99 -1.34 -1.04
CA TRP A 348 1.04 -1.52 -2.14
C TRP A 348 -0.24 -2.20 -1.68
N LEU A 349 -0.13 -3.34 -0.97
CA LEU A 349 -1.28 -4.09 -0.49
C LEU A 349 -2.07 -3.32 0.56
N ALA A 350 -1.41 -2.60 1.47
CA ALA A 350 -2.07 -1.75 2.45
C ALA A 350 -2.86 -0.63 1.77
N VAL A 351 -2.28 0.04 0.76
CA VAL A 351 -2.98 1.05 -0.06
C VAL A 351 -4.16 0.43 -0.80
N ALA A 352 -3.95 -0.71 -1.48
CA ALA A 352 -4.99 -1.40 -2.23
C ALA A 352 -6.15 -1.82 -1.32
N ALA A 353 -5.85 -2.47 -0.19
CA ALA A 353 -6.85 -2.88 0.78
C ALA A 353 -7.58 -1.66 1.37
N GLY A 354 -6.85 -0.59 1.71
CA GLY A 354 -7.43 0.66 2.20
C GLY A 354 -8.48 1.24 1.25
N ILE A 355 -8.21 1.24 -0.06
CA ILE A 355 -9.17 1.66 -1.07
C ILE A 355 -10.33 0.64 -1.19
N THR A 356 -10.03 -0.65 -1.29
CA THR A 356 -11.00 -1.74 -1.42
C THR A 356 -12.06 -1.72 -0.31
N PHE A 357 -11.67 -1.49 0.93
CA PHE A 357 -12.60 -1.41 2.06
C PHE A 357 -13.14 0.00 2.32
N SER A 358 -12.75 0.98 1.51
CA SER A 358 -13.29 2.33 1.57
C SER A 358 -14.52 2.50 0.65
N PRO A 359 -15.40 3.47 0.95
CA PRO A 359 -16.48 3.87 0.06
C PRO A 359 -15.99 4.43 -1.28
N VAL A 360 -14.76 4.96 -1.34
CA VAL A 360 -14.22 5.55 -2.57
C VAL A 360 -13.76 4.50 -3.59
N ARG A 361 -13.91 3.20 -3.28
CA ARG A 361 -13.71 2.09 -4.23
C ARG A 361 -14.50 2.31 -5.51
N HIS A 362 -15.81 2.57 -5.40
CA HIS A 362 -16.69 2.73 -6.55
C HIS A 362 -16.32 3.95 -7.38
N ASP A 363 -15.92 5.04 -6.72
CA ASP A 363 -15.40 6.24 -7.36
C ASP A 363 -14.20 5.88 -8.26
N LEU A 364 -13.21 5.14 -7.73
CA LEU A 364 -12.03 4.75 -8.49
C LEU A 364 -12.35 3.80 -9.67
N ILE A 365 -13.23 2.81 -9.46
CA ILE A 365 -13.64 1.89 -10.52
C ILE A 365 -14.40 2.62 -11.64
N ALA A 366 -15.25 3.59 -11.29
CA ALA A 366 -15.95 4.43 -12.26
C ALA A 366 -14.96 5.30 -13.07
N PHE A 367 -13.82 5.70 -12.49
CA PHE A 367 -12.77 6.39 -13.24
C PHE A 367 -12.08 5.46 -14.22
N VAL A 368 -11.67 4.27 -13.80
CA VAL A 368 -11.03 3.28 -14.68
C VAL A 368 -11.94 2.92 -15.85
N GLY A 369 -13.23 2.67 -15.58
CA GLY A 369 -14.21 2.35 -16.62
C GLY A 369 -14.40 3.46 -17.67
N ARG A 370 -14.18 4.73 -17.27
CA ARG A 370 -14.25 5.90 -18.17
C ARG A 370 -12.94 6.19 -18.91
N ALA A 371 -11.80 5.97 -18.25
CA ALA A 371 -10.48 6.30 -18.78
C ALA A 371 -9.96 5.23 -19.74
N LEU A 372 -10.34 3.96 -19.56
CA LEU A 372 -9.89 2.90 -20.44
C LEU A 372 -10.66 2.92 -21.78
N PRO A 373 -9.98 2.74 -22.92
CA PRO A 373 -10.64 2.59 -24.21
C PRO A 373 -11.70 1.49 -24.15
N GLY A 374 -12.86 1.69 -24.80
CA GLY A 374 -13.98 0.75 -24.75
C GLY A 374 -13.61 -0.69 -25.08
N ALA A 375 -12.61 -0.91 -25.95
CA ALA A 375 -12.05 -2.23 -26.25
C ALA A 375 -11.40 -2.90 -25.03
N LEU A 376 -10.61 -2.17 -24.23
CA LEU A 376 -9.98 -2.70 -23.03
C LEU A 376 -11.00 -2.92 -21.91
N THR A 377 -11.97 -2.01 -21.76
CA THR A 377 -13.07 -2.18 -20.80
C THR A 377 -13.91 -3.41 -21.15
N THR A 378 -14.15 -3.64 -22.43
CA THR A 378 -14.84 -4.84 -22.94
C THR A 378 -13.99 -6.09 -22.73
N ALA A 379 -12.69 -6.04 -22.96
CA ALA A 379 -11.79 -7.16 -22.70
C ALA A 379 -11.77 -7.54 -21.21
N LEU A 380 -11.65 -6.55 -20.31
CA LEU A 380 -11.71 -6.76 -18.85
C LEU A 380 -13.06 -7.29 -18.40
N ARG A 381 -14.16 -6.78 -18.98
CA ARG A 381 -15.51 -7.28 -18.72
C ARG A 381 -15.65 -8.73 -19.17
N ASN A 382 -15.28 -9.05 -20.41
CA ASN A 382 -15.38 -10.39 -20.95
C ASN A 382 -14.49 -11.39 -20.18
N ALA A 383 -13.28 -10.98 -19.81
CA ALA A 383 -12.39 -11.80 -18.98
C ALA A 383 -13.03 -12.09 -17.61
N SER A 384 -13.65 -11.09 -16.99
CA SER A 384 -14.34 -11.27 -15.72
C SER A 384 -15.60 -12.11 -15.82
N GLU A 385 -16.38 -11.99 -16.90
CA GLU A 385 -17.57 -12.82 -17.14
C GLU A 385 -17.18 -14.28 -17.34
N ARG A 386 -16.05 -14.55 -18.00
CA ARG A 386 -15.48 -15.90 -18.12
C ARG A 386 -15.03 -16.47 -16.77
N VAL A 387 -14.42 -15.65 -15.92
CA VAL A 387 -14.06 -16.05 -14.54
C VAL A 387 -15.31 -16.43 -13.73
N LEU A 388 -16.42 -15.70 -13.91
CA LEU A 388 -17.69 -15.99 -13.23
C LEU A 388 -18.42 -17.21 -13.79
N ALA A 389 -18.35 -17.42 -15.10
CA ALA A 389 -18.96 -18.58 -15.76
C ALA A 389 -18.22 -19.89 -15.44
N ALA A 390 -16.95 -19.80 -15.04
CA ALA A 390 -16.16 -20.96 -14.67
C ALA A 390 -16.78 -21.70 -13.45
N PRO A 391 -16.73 -23.04 -13.39
CA PRO A 391 -17.08 -23.82 -12.21
C PRO A 391 -16.43 -23.29 -10.93
N THR A 392 -17.09 -23.41 -9.78
CA THR A 392 -16.67 -22.82 -8.48
C THR A 392 -15.21 -23.12 -8.12
N ALA A 393 -14.73 -24.33 -8.41
CA ALA A 393 -13.34 -24.74 -8.20
C ALA A 393 -12.35 -24.01 -9.13
N SER A 394 -12.74 -23.69 -10.36
CA SER A 394 -11.94 -22.95 -11.34
C SER A 394 -12.01 -21.42 -11.20
N ARG A 395 -13.06 -20.87 -10.55
CA ARG A 395 -13.17 -19.42 -10.30
C ARG A 395 -11.97 -18.89 -9.50
N PHE A 396 -11.52 -19.64 -8.50
CA PHE A 396 -10.34 -19.30 -7.70
C PHE A 396 -9.07 -19.15 -8.56
N TRP A 397 -8.84 -20.09 -9.47
CA TRP A 397 -7.69 -20.06 -10.38
C TRP A 397 -7.82 -18.94 -11.42
N CYS A 398 -9.01 -18.69 -11.94
CA CYS A 398 -9.23 -17.64 -12.93
C CYS A 398 -9.05 -16.23 -12.34
N VAL A 399 -9.46 -15.97 -11.09
CA VAL A 399 -9.16 -14.70 -10.39
C VAL A 399 -7.65 -14.54 -10.19
N GLY A 400 -6.96 -15.61 -9.79
CA GLY A 400 -5.50 -15.62 -9.67
C GLY A 400 -4.78 -15.35 -10.98
N LEU A 401 -5.20 -15.99 -12.06
CA LEU A 401 -4.62 -15.83 -13.39
C LEU A 401 -4.90 -14.45 -13.98
N LEU A 402 -6.07 -13.84 -13.74
CA LEU A 402 -6.36 -12.48 -14.17
C LEU A 402 -5.43 -11.49 -13.46
N ALA A 403 -5.25 -11.63 -12.15
CA ALA A 403 -4.28 -10.83 -11.40
C ALA A 403 -2.87 -11.04 -11.97
N CYS A 404 -2.40 -12.29 -12.11
CA CYS A 404 -1.11 -12.62 -12.72
C CYS A 404 -0.91 -11.98 -14.09
N SER A 405 -1.92 -12.04 -14.97
CA SER A 405 -1.81 -11.56 -16.34
C SER A 405 -1.57 -10.04 -16.43
N ILE A 406 -2.02 -9.27 -15.44
CA ILE A 406 -1.72 -7.84 -15.32
C ILE A 406 -0.26 -7.63 -14.89
N PHE A 407 0.29 -8.53 -14.05
CA PHE A 407 1.68 -8.47 -13.58
C PHE A 407 2.70 -8.99 -14.59
N CYS A 408 2.31 -9.82 -15.56
CA CYS A 408 3.23 -10.34 -16.58
C CYS A 408 3.58 -9.34 -17.70
N VAL A 409 3.18 -8.07 -17.60
CA VAL A 409 3.31 -7.06 -18.68
C VAL A 409 4.61 -6.21 -18.62
N PRO A 410 5.59 -6.50 -17.75
CA PRO A 410 6.97 -6.23 -18.12
C PRO A 410 7.78 -7.52 -17.99
N LEU A 411 7.52 -8.48 -18.87
CA LEU A 411 8.60 -9.36 -19.32
C LEU A 411 9.32 -8.62 -20.43
N PRO A 412 10.56 -8.12 -20.22
CA PRO A 412 11.34 -7.55 -21.29
C PRO A 412 11.45 -8.57 -22.44
N ALA A 413 11.32 -8.11 -23.67
CA ALA A 413 11.44 -8.89 -24.90
C ALA A 413 12.75 -9.72 -24.98
N TYR A 414 13.73 -9.46 -24.11
CA TYR A 414 15.01 -10.16 -24.06
C TYR A 414 14.93 -11.61 -23.57
N VAL A 415 13.88 -12.01 -22.84
CA VAL A 415 13.63 -13.45 -22.54
C VAL A 415 13.31 -14.23 -23.82
N MET A 416 12.89 -13.54 -24.90
CA MET A 416 12.61 -14.16 -26.20
C MET A 416 13.82 -14.16 -27.15
N GLU A 417 14.84 -13.34 -26.91
CA GLU A 417 16.03 -13.25 -27.79
C GLU A 417 17.22 -14.11 -27.30
N GLY A 418 17.26 -14.50 -26.02
CA GLY A 418 18.36 -15.29 -25.46
C GLY A 418 18.34 -16.81 -25.75
N CYS A 419 17.31 -17.33 -26.41
CA CYS A 419 17.16 -18.78 -26.67
C CYS A 419 17.28 -19.14 -28.16
N CYS A 420 18.32 -18.64 -28.84
CA CYS A 420 18.73 -19.15 -30.15
C CYS A 420 19.88 -20.16 -30.02
N THR A 421 19.68 -21.31 -29.35
CA THR A 421 20.36 -22.61 -29.65
C THR A 421 19.92 -23.80 -28.76
N VAL A 422 18.65 -23.92 -28.39
CA VAL A 422 18.10 -25.24 -28.02
C VAL A 422 16.69 -25.35 -28.58
N ARG A 423 16.42 -26.44 -29.30
CA ARG A 423 15.17 -26.73 -30.02
C ARG A 423 13.93 -26.44 -29.18
N TYR A 424 13.13 -25.47 -29.64
CA TYR A 424 11.75 -25.22 -29.23
C TYR A 424 10.84 -26.40 -29.62
N VAL A 425 10.23 -27.08 -28.64
CA VAL A 425 8.89 -27.71 -28.79
C VAL A 425 8.03 -27.70 -27.49
N MET A 426 8.55 -27.57 -26.27
CA MET A 426 7.71 -27.87 -25.08
C MET A 426 6.99 -26.70 -24.36
N GLY A 427 7.41 -25.44 -24.48
CA GLY A 427 6.85 -24.35 -23.65
C GLY A 427 5.46 -23.86 -24.04
N PHE A 428 5.20 -23.62 -25.34
CA PHE A 428 3.89 -23.16 -25.82
C PHE A 428 2.82 -24.26 -25.79
N SER A 429 3.24 -25.53 -25.91
CA SER A 429 2.31 -26.66 -25.81
C SER A 429 1.75 -26.83 -24.40
N LEU A 430 2.51 -26.51 -23.34
CA LEU A 430 2.03 -26.68 -21.97
C LEU A 430 1.03 -25.59 -21.57
N ALA A 431 1.29 -24.33 -21.91
CA ALA A 431 0.33 -23.24 -21.68
C ALA A 431 -0.93 -23.43 -22.54
N ALA A 432 -0.80 -23.82 -23.82
CA ALA A 432 -1.93 -24.13 -24.67
C ALA A 432 -2.69 -25.40 -24.24
N ARG A 433 -2.01 -26.42 -23.70
CA ARG A 433 -2.64 -27.63 -23.14
C ARG A 433 -3.31 -27.37 -21.82
N VAL A 434 -2.75 -26.55 -20.93
CA VAL A 434 -3.40 -26.12 -19.70
C VAL A 434 -4.62 -25.26 -20.02
N VAL A 435 -4.53 -24.37 -21.02
CA VAL A 435 -5.68 -23.60 -21.52
C VAL A 435 -6.73 -24.51 -22.18
N ARG A 436 -6.37 -25.55 -22.94
CA ARG A 436 -7.33 -26.53 -23.49
C ARG A 436 -7.95 -27.45 -22.44
N LEU A 437 -7.16 -27.94 -21.48
CA LEU A 437 -7.62 -28.76 -20.35
C LEU A 437 -8.58 -27.99 -19.44
N VAL A 438 -8.39 -26.68 -19.30
CA VAL A 438 -9.24 -25.82 -18.47
C VAL A 438 -10.46 -25.29 -19.24
N LEU A 439 -10.40 -25.18 -20.57
CA LEU A 439 -11.48 -24.64 -21.40
C LEU A 439 -12.34 -25.69 -22.12
N GLY A 440 -12.07 -26.99 -21.98
CA GLY A 440 -12.98 -28.05 -22.43
C GLY A 440 -13.23 -28.11 -23.94
N HIS A 441 -12.20 -27.87 -24.75
CA HIS A 441 -12.19 -28.16 -26.18
C HIS A 441 -10.96 -28.96 -26.59
#